data_AF-A0A0Q6RU19-F1
#
_entry.id   AF-A0A0Q6RU19-F1
#
_cell.length_a   1.000
_cell.length_b   1.000
_cell.length_c   1.000
_cell.angle_alpha   90.00
_cell.angle_beta   90.00
_cell.angle_gamma   90.00
#
_symmetry.space_group_name_H-M   'P 1'
#
loop_
_entity.id
_entity.type
_entity.pdbx_description
1 polymer ?
#
loop_
_entity_poly.entity_id
_entity_poly.type
_entity_poly.pdbx_seq_one_letter_code
_entity_poly.pdbx_strand_id
1 'polypeptide(L)'
;MTSAPFPDRETIAAKFSALGEQDKSYIALLLENPAQDDNVIEGLHRHLDEAARASFLHSLKLENLGRWIGDAAPPRLQIRLMEAAKSSQHPAYAAFRAGLNVSGGLVKAYPPAAL
;
A
#
# COMPACT_ATOMS: atom_id res chain seq x y z
N MET A 1 -20.29 -17.84 -17.37
CA MET A 1 -19.96 -17.73 -15.95
C MET A 1 -19.43 -16.32 -15.72
N THR A 2 -20.27 -15.42 -15.24
CA THR A 2 -19.85 -14.07 -14.85
C THR A 2 -18.96 -14.22 -13.64
N SER A 3 -17.65 -14.09 -13.83
CA SER A 3 -16.71 -13.82 -12.74
C SER A 3 -17.35 -12.72 -11.90
N ALA A 4 -17.47 -12.91 -10.58
CA ALA A 4 -17.75 -11.79 -9.70
C ALA A 4 -16.78 -10.66 -10.09
N PRO A 5 -17.22 -9.40 -10.17
CA PRO A 5 -16.35 -8.28 -10.50
C PRO A 5 -15.37 -8.13 -9.35
N PHE A 6 -14.27 -8.86 -9.42
CA PHE A 6 -13.14 -8.67 -8.53
C PHE A 6 -12.66 -7.23 -8.73
N PRO A 7 -12.32 -6.52 -7.64
CA PRO A 7 -11.86 -5.15 -7.78
C PRO A 7 -10.66 -5.08 -8.69
N ASP A 8 -10.76 -4.27 -9.73
CA ASP A 8 -9.63 -3.98 -10.58
C ASP A 8 -8.63 -3.06 -9.86
N ARG A 9 -7.40 -3.07 -10.35
CA ARG A 9 -6.31 -2.23 -9.81
C ARG A 9 -6.64 -0.72 -9.82
N GLU A 10 -7.49 -0.26 -10.74
CA GLU A 10 -7.87 1.15 -10.85
C GLU A 10 -8.80 1.56 -9.70
N THR A 11 -9.76 0.70 -9.36
CA THR A 11 -10.62 0.87 -8.20
C THR A 11 -9.78 0.92 -6.92
N ILE A 12 -8.86 -0.02 -6.75
CA ILE A 12 -7.97 -0.06 -5.57
C ILE A 12 -7.08 1.19 -5.50
N ALA A 13 -6.50 1.62 -6.61
CA ALA A 13 -5.70 2.85 -6.68
C ALA A 13 -6.51 4.07 -6.27
N ALA A 14 -7.76 4.17 -6.72
CA ALA A 14 -8.67 5.25 -6.31
C ALA A 14 -8.96 5.21 -4.81
N LYS A 15 -9.08 4.01 -4.20
CA LYS A 15 -9.22 3.84 -2.74
C LYS A 15 -7.99 4.29 -1.96
N PHE A 16 -6.80 3.94 -2.43
CA PHE A 16 -5.55 4.46 -1.84
C PHE A 16 -5.45 5.98 -1.97
N SER A 17 -5.84 6.51 -3.13
CA SER A 17 -5.86 7.95 -3.38
C SER A 17 -6.87 8.68 -2.52
N ALA A 18 -8.06 8.13 -2.24
CA ALA A 18 -9.04 8.78 -1.36
C ALA A 18 -8.59 8.76 0.11
N LEU A 19 -8.15 7.59 0.60
CA LEU A 19 -7.68 7.36 1.98
C LEU A 19 -8.71 7.72 3.08
N GLY A 20 -10.00 7.71 2.74
CA GLY A 20 -11.09 7.88 3.71
C GLY A 20 -11.31 6.62 4.56
N GLU A 21 -12.11 6.72 5.62
CA GLU A 21 -12.38 5.59 6.52
C GLU A 21 -13.03 4.40 5.79
N GLN A 22 -14.00 4.68 4.91
CA GLN A 22 -14.64 3.66 4.08
C GLN A 22 -13.66 3.00 3.10
N ASP A 23 -12.72 3.77 2.55
CA ASP A 23 -11.72 3.26 1.61
C ASP A 23 -10.68 2.39 2.31
N LYS A 24 -10.29 2.78 3.54
CA LYS A 24 -9.43 1.97 4.41
C LYS A 24 -10.10 0.66 4.79
N SER A 25 -11.36 0.69 5.21
CA SER A 25 -12.13 -0.53 5.52
C SER A 25 -12.26 -1.44 4.31
N TYR A 26 -12.45 -0.85 3.12
CA TYR A 26 -12.49 -1.60 1.86
C TYR A 26 -11.16 -2.32 1.59
N ILE A 27 -10.04 -1.61 1.67
CA ILE A 27 -8.72 -2.21 1.46
C ILE A 27 -8.41 -3.24 2.55
N ALA A 28 -8.77 -2.99 3.81
CA ALA A 28 -8.60 -3.93 4.91
C ALA A 28 -9.28 -5.28 4.63
N LEU A 29 -10.51 -5.26 4.09
CA LEU A 29 -11.20 -6.47 3.66
C LEU A 29 -10.44 -7.22 2.54
N LEU A 30 -9.80 -6.51 1.61
CA LEU A 30 -8.97 -7.15 0.58
C LEU A 30 -7.72 -7.79 1.19
N LEU A 31 -7.11 -7.15 2.17
CA LEU A 31 -5.93 -7.65 2.90
C LEU A 31 -6.23 -8.93 3.69
N GLU A 32 -7.49 -9.25 3.98
CA GLU A 32 -7.89 -10.53 4.59
C GLU A 32 -7.83 -11.70 3.61
N ASN A 33 -7.90 -11.43 2.30
CA ASN A 33 -7.96 -12.45 1.26
C ASN A 33 -6.65 -12.54 0.45
N PRO A 34 -5.83 -13.60 0.62
CA PRO A 34 -4.59 -13.79 -0.13
C PRO A 34 -4.76 -13.78 -1.66
N ALA A 35 -5.93 -14.18 -2.17
CA ALA A 35 -6.20 -14.15 -3.61
C ALA A 35 -6.30 -12.72 -4.18
N GLN A 36 -6.36 -11.69 -3.32
CA GLN A 36 -6.38 -10.28 -3.71
C GLN A 36 -5.03 -9.57 -3.52
N ASP A 37 -4.02 -10.25 -2.96
CA ASP A 37 -2.72 -9.65 -2.66
C ASP A 37 -2.09 -9.01 -3.91
N ASP A 38 -2.19 -9.66 -5.07
CA ASP A 38 -1.67 -9.12 -6.34
C ASP A 38 -2.43 -7.87 -6.79
N ASN A 39 -3.77 -7.90 -6.75
CA ASN A 39 -4.60 -6.75 -7.09
C ASN A 39 -4.32 -5.55 -6.18
N VAL A 40 -4.11 -5.80 -4.88
CA VAL A 40 -3.76 -4.77 -3.90
C VAL A 40 -2.41 -4.14 -4.21
N ILE A 41 -1.40 -4.96 -4.51
CA ILE A 41 -0.05 -4.47 -4.83
C ILE A 41 -0.02 -3.74 -6.18
N GLU A 42 -0.74 -4.24 -7.20
CA GLU A 42 -0.89 -3.54 -8.48
C GLU A 42 -1.61 -2.20 -8.33
N GLY A 43 -2.68 -2.15 -7.53
CA GLY A 43 -3.38 -0.91 -7.21
C GLY A 43 -2.51 0.09 -6.45
N LEU A 44 -1.64 -0.40 -5.55
CA LEU A 44 -0.67 0.44 -4.85
C LEU A 44 0.36 1.03 -5.82
N HIS A 45 0.93 0.21 -6.71
CA HIS A 45 1.86 0.69 -7.74
C HIS A 45 1.22 1.76 -8.62
N ARG A 46 -0.01 1.49 -9.08
CA ARG A 46 -0.79 2.44 -9.89
C ARG A 46 -0.98 3.77 -9.15
N HIS A 47 -1.36 3.73 -7.87
CA HIS A 47 -1.52 4.94 -7.05
C HIS A 47 -0.20 5.72 -6.88
N LEU A 48 0.91 5.04 -6.61
CA LEU A 48 2.22 5.68 -6.43
C LEU A 48 2.72 6.32 -7.74
N ASP A 49 2.48 5.68 -8.87
CA ASP A 49 2.79 6.23 -10.20
C ASP A 49 1.95 7.47 -10.53
N GLU A 50 0.66 7.47 -10.17
CA GLU A 50 -0.20 8.65 -10.31
C GLU A 50 0.28 9.80 -9.44
N ALA A 51 0.57 9.51 -8.16
CA ALA A 51 1.09 10.50 -7.24
C ALA A 51 2.46 11.06 -7.68
N ALA A 52 3.27 10.25 -8.38
CA ALA A 52 4.54 10.68 -8.95
C ALA A 52 4.36 11.58 -10.19
N ARG A 53 3.27 11.43 -10.94
CA ARG A 53 2.96 12.23 -12.14
C ARG A 53 2.10 13.47 -11.83
N ALA A 54 1.55 13.57 -10.63
CA ALA A 54 0.71 14.69 -10.22
C ALA A 54 1.51 16.00 -10.20
N SER A 55 0.84 17.12 -10.50
CA SER A 55 1.46 18.46 -10.48
C SER A 55 1.99 18.87 -9.10
N PHE A 56 1.42 18.30 -8.03
CA PHE A 56 1.82 18.56 -6.65
C PHE A 56 2.01 17.26 -5.88
N LEU A 57 3.08 17.21 -5.08
CA LEU A 57 3.36 16.09 -4.20
C LEU A 57 2.60 16.22 -2.88
N HIS A 58 1.65 15.32 -2.64
CA HIS A 58 0.96 15.19 -1.35
C HIS A 58 1.75 14.29 -0.37
N SER A 59 2.95 14.71 0.01
CA SER A 59 3.89 13.90 0.82
C SER A 59 3.28 13.42 2.15
N LEU A 60 2.60 14.30 2.90
CA LEU A 60 1.95 13.94 4.16
C LEU A 60 0.87 12.86 3.98
N LYS A 61 0.12 12.90 2.87
CA LYS A 61 -0.91 11.91 2.57
C LYS A 61 -0.29 10.55 2.25
N LEU A 62 0.78 10.53 1.47
CA LEU A 62 1.53 9.31 1.12
C LEU A 62 2.20 8.70 2.36
N GLU A 63 2.76 9.52 3.24
CA GLU A 63 3.31 9.04 4.51
C GLU A 63 2.21 8.45 5.41
N ASN A 64 1.05 9.11 5.51
CA ASN A 64 -0.10 8.59 6.26
C ASN A 64 -0.61 7.27 5.68
N LEU A 65 -0.67 7.17 4.35
CA LEU A 65 -1.00 5.93 3.66
C LEU A 65 0.01 4.82 3.99
N GLY A 66 1.31 5.10 3.86
CA GLY A 66 2.37 4.15 4.17
C GLY A 66 2.34 3.67 5.62
N ARG A 67 2.12 4.58 6.57
CA ARG A 67 1.98 4.24 7.99
C ARG A 67 0.78 3.33 8.22
N TRP A 68 -0.39 3.74 7.72
CA TRP A 68 -1.62 2.97 7.92
C TRP A 68 -1.56 1.58 7.27
N ILE A 69 -1.14 1.47 6.01
CA ILE A 69 -1.10 0.18 5.32
C ILE A 69 -0.02 -0.74 5.91
N GLY A 70 1.10 -0.18 6.38
CA GLY A 70 2.13 -0.95 7.06
C GLY A 70 1.65 -1.56 8.39
N ASP A 71 0.74 -0.88 9.09
CA ASP A 71 0.11 -1.42 10.30
C ASP A 71 -1.05 -2.38 9.99
N ALA A 72 -1.84 -2.11 8.95
CA ALA A 72 -3.02 -2.91 8.60
C ALA A 72 -2.69 -4.19 7.82
N ALA A 73 -1.59 -4.20 7.06
CA ALA A 73 -1.28 -5.31 6.17
C ALA A 73 -0.77 -6.56 6.91
N PRO A 74 -1.20 -7.76 6.48
CA PRO A 74 -0.74 -9.01 7.05
C PRO A 74 0.77 -9.22 6.79
N PRO A 75 1.46 -10.01 7.64
CA PRO A 75 2.90 -10.28 7.51
C PRO A 75 3.36 -10.70 6.11
N ARG A 76 2.54 -11.49 5.40
CA ARG A 76 2.81 -11.98 4.04
C ARG A 76 3.01 -10.88 3.00
N LEU A 77 2.43 -9.70 3.20
CA LEU A 77 2.50 -8.57 2.27
C LEU A 77 3.61 -7.57 2.60
N GLN A 78 4.17 -7.61 3.82
CA GLN A 78 5.10 -6.58 4.30
C GLN A 78 6.37 -6.43 3.42
N ILE A 79 6.89 -7.54 2.90
CA ILE A 79 8.03 -7.53 1.97
C ILE A 79 7.62 -6.83 0.67
N ARG A 80 6.49 -7.22 0.08
CA ARG A 80 5.98 -6.65 -1.18
C ARG A 80 5.66 -5.16 -1.08
N LEU A 81 5.14 -4.71 0.06
CA LEU A 81 4.92 -3.28 0.34
C LEU A 81 6.24 -2.51 0.34
N MET A 82 7.28 -3.06 0.97
CA MET A 82 8.61 -2.45 1.00
C MET A 82 9.29 -2.47 -0.38
N GLU A 83 9.08 -3.53 -1.18
CA GLU A 83 9.54 -3.62 -2.57
C GLU A 83 8.85 -2.55 -3.44
N ALA A 84 7.53 -2.42 -3.34
CA ALA A 84 6.77 -1.38 -4.04
C ALA A 84 7.27 0.02 -3.67
N ALA A 85 7.54 0.27 -2.38
CA ALA A 85 8.09 1.54 -1.91
C ALA A 85 9.52 1.84 -2.40
N LYS A 86 10.26 0.82 -2.87
CA LYS A 86 11.65 0.94 -3.36
C LYS A 86 11.75 0.89 -4.88
N SER A 87 10.65 0.70 -5.61
CA SER A 87 10.68 0.53 -7.07
C SER A 87 11.02 1.81 -7.84
N SER A 88 11.05 2.97 -7.18
CA SER A 88 11.41 4.26 -7.79
C SER A 88 12.13 5.17 -6.80
N GLN A 89 12.94 6.09 -7.32
CA GLN A 89 13.61 7.14 -6.55
C GLN A 89 12.76 8.42 -6.40
N HIS A 90 11.55 8.45 -6.97
CA HIS A 90 10.69 9.64 -6.93
C HIS A 90 10.28 10.00 -5.49
N PRO A 91 10.18 11.29 -5.12
CA PRO A 91 9.78 11.71 -3.77
C PRO A 91 8.45 11.14 -3.26
N ALA A 92 7.50 10.81 -4.16
CA ALA A 92 6.26 10.13 -3.81
C ALA A 92 6.49 8.76 -3.16
N TYR A 93 7.36 7.95 -3.77
CA TYR A 93 7.75 6.65 -3.25
C TYR A 93 8.54 6.79 -1.94
N ALA A 94 9.41 7.81 -1.85
CA ALA A 94 10.15 8.10 -0.62
C ALA A 94 9.22 8.47 0.56
N ALA A 95 8.20 9.30 0.32
CA ALA A 95 7.22 9.68 1.34
C ALA A 95 6.39 8.47 1.81
N PHE A 96 5.92 7.64 0.88
CA PHE A 96 5.24 6.38 1.21
C PHE A 96 6.13 5.45 2.05
N ARG A 97 7.39 5.27 1.64
CA ARG A 97 8.38 4.46 2.37
C ARG A 97 8.63 4.98 3.77
N ALA A 98 8.67 6.30 3.97
CA ALA A 98 8.83 6.89 5.29
C ALA A 98 7.68 6.45 6.22
N GLY A 99 6.44 6.46 5.72
CA GLY A 99 5.28 5.94 6.45
C GLY A 99 5.43 4.46 6.83
N LEU A 100 5.82 3.61 5.87
CA LEU A 100 6.06 2.18 6.13
C LEU A 100 7.11 1.96 7.23
N ASN A 101 8.21 2.72 7.20
CA ASN A 101 9.25 2.64 8.22
C ASN A 101 8.71 3.01 9.62
N VAL A 102 7.86 4.04 9.70
CA VAL A 102 7.22 4.46 10.97
C VAL A 102 6.27 3.39 11.51
N SER A 103 5.52 2.69 10.64
CA SER A 103 4.63 1.59 11.07
C SER A 103 5.41 0.43 11.73
N GLY A 104 6.67 0.23 11.33
CA GLY A 104 7.47 -0.92 11.75
C GLY A 104 6.90 -2.28 11.30
N GLY A 105 5.92 -2.31 10.37
CA GLY A 105 5.22 -3.53 9.96
C GLY A 105 6.15 -4.66 9.51
N LEU A 106 7.19 -4.33 8.74
CA LEU A 106 8.20 -5.29 8.28
C LEU A 106 8.99 -5.93 9.43
N VAL A 107 9.43 -5.12 10.40
CA VAL A 107 10.20 -5.60 11.57
C VAL A 107 9.32 -6.43 12.49
N LYS A 108 8.05 -6.05 12.67
CA LYS A 108 7.06 -6.83 13.43
C LYS A 108 6.80 -8.20 12.76
N ALA A 109 6.72 -8.23 11.43
CA ALA A 109 6.46 -9.45 10.66
C ALA A 109 7.68 -10.38 10.59
N TYR A 110 8.88 -9.81 10.48
CA TYR A 110 10.14 -10.55 10.35
C TYR A 110 11.16 -9.99 11.34
N PRO A 111 11.04 -10.33 12.63
CA PRO A 111 11.98 -9.85 13.64
C PRO A 111 13.38 -10.39 13.32
N PRO A 112 14.44 -9.59 13.56
CA PRO A 112 15.81 -10.07 13.41
C PRO A 112 16.03 -11.27 14.33
N ALA A 113 16.84 -12.23 13.88
CA ALA A 113 17.21 -13.36 14.71
C ALA A 113 17.82 -12.85 16.02
N ALA A 114 17.40 -13.45 17.14
CA ALA A 114 18.06 -13.20 18.42
C ALA A 114 19.52 -13.68 18.30
N LEU A 115 20.46 -12.76 18.44
CA LEU A 115 21.89 -13.04 18.51
C LEU A 115 22.23 -13.72 19.83
#